data_AF-C6TGU8-F1
#
_entry.id   AF-C6TGU8-F1
#
_cell.length_a   1.000
_cell.length_b   1.000
_cell.length_c   1.000
_cell.angle_alpha   90.00
_cell.angle_beta   90.00
_cell.angle_gamma   90.00
#
_symmetry.space_group_name_H-M   'P 1'
#
loop_
_entity.id
_entity.type
_entity.pdbx_description
1 polymer ?
#
loop_
_entity_poly.entity_id
_entity_poly.type
_entity_poly.pdbx_seq_one_letter_code
_entity_poly.pdbx_strand_id
1 'polypeptide(L)'
;MELLDVGKEEVTSAMAHVSEVVCPPCQTALLLLEQRVLNESLAGHLSTRLKGLDEALCGGIPFGVLTELVGPAGIGKTQFCLKLSLLASLPTNCGGLDGRVI
;
A
#
# COMPACT_ATOMS: atom_id res chain seq x y z
N MET A 1 27.35 24.08 6.16
CA MET A 1 27.18 23.05 5.13
C MET A 1 25.73 23.14 4.72
N GLU A 2 25.48 23.83 3.61
CA GLU A 2 24.14 24.03 3.04
C GLU A 2 23.83 22.84 2.14
N LEU A 3 22.60 22.33 2.23
CA LEU A 3 22.06 21.38 1.27
C LEU A 3 20.78 22.02 0.73
N LEU A 4 20.68 22.22 -0.59
CA LEU A 4 19.54 22.86 -1.24
C LEU A 4 19.30 24.32 -0.82
N ASP A 5 20.35 25.10 -0.56
CA ASP A 5 20.27 26.49 -0.10
C ASP A 5 19.54 26.68 1.25
N VAL A 6 19.41 25.61 2.05
CA VAL A 6 18.79 25.65 3.38
C VAL A 6 19.87 25.56 4.47
N GLY A 7 19.75 26.43 5.48
CA GLY A 7 20.63 26.44 6.65
C GLY A 7 20.39 25.25 7.57
N LYS A 8 21.44 24.76 8.25
CA LYS A 8 21.35 23.61 9.16
C LYS A 8 20.31 23.80 10.28
N GLU A 9 20.18 25.02 10.80
CA GLU A 9 19.20 25.34 11.84
C GLU A 9 17.76 25.17 11.33
N GLU A 10 17.50 25.62 10.11
CA GLU A 10 16.20 25.50 9.46
C GLU A 10 15.86 24.03 9.16
N VAL A 11 16.83 23.24 8.67
CA VAL A 11 16.66 21.79 8.51
C VAL A 11 16.32 21.11 9.84
N THR A 12 17.02 21.47 10.92
CA THR A 12 16.80 20.86 12.24
C THR A 12 15.42 21.23 12.79
N SER A 13 15.00 22.48 12.62
CA SER A 13 13.67 22.94 13.00
C SER A 13 12.57 22.21 12.20
N ALA A 14 12.73 22.10 10.89
CA ALA A 14 11.80 21.37 10.03
C ALA A 14 11.71 19.88 10.42
N MET A 15 12.84 19.23 10.67
CA MET A 15 12.85 17.83 11.12
C MET A 15 12.14 17.65 12.46
N ALA A 16 12.34 18.54 13.42
CA ALA A 16 11.66 18.48 14.71
C ALA A 16 10.14 18.57 14.54
N HIS A 17 9.68 19.51 13.71
CA HIS A 17 8.26 19.72 13.45
C HIS A 17 7.61 18.56 12.68
N VAL A 18 8.27 18.05 11.63
CA VAL A 18 7.79 16.88 10.89
C VAL A 18 7.77 15.65 11.79
N SER A 19 8.80 15.46 12.62
CA SER A 19 8.86 14.35 13.57
C SER A 19 7.70 14.41 14.57
N GLU A 20 7.38 15.59 15.12
CA GLU A 20 6.25 15.75 16.03
C GLU A 20 4.91 15.33 15.40
N VAL A 21 4.72 15.62 14.11
CA VAL A 21 3.48 15.32 13.38
C VAL A 21 3.39 13.86 12.92
N VAL A 22 4.51 13.27 12.52
CA VAL A 22 4.54 11.98 11.81
C VAL A 22 4.95 10.81 12.70
N CYS A 23 5.61 11.08 13.84
CA CYS A 23 6.09 10.01 14.71
C CYS A 23 4.90 9.22 15.28
N PRO A 24 4.78 7.91 14.98
CA PRO A 24 3.75 7.09 15.59
C PRO A 24 4.02 6.96 17.10
N PRO A 25 2.96 6.80 17.92
CA PRO A 25 3.14 6.57 19.35
C PRO A 25 4.00 5.31 19.59
N CYS A 26 4.76 5.28 20.67
CA CYS A 26 5.43 4.05 21.11
C CYS A 26 4.37 3.02 21.53
N GLN A 27 4.35 1.87 20.87
CA GLN A 27 3.34 0.83 21.08
C GLN A 27 4.00 -0.55 21.15
N THR A 28 3.35 -1.49 21.83
CA THR A 28 3.81 -2.89 21.85
C THR A 28 3.41 -3.61 20.57
N ALA A 29 4.12 -4.68 20.23
CA ALA A 29 3.75 -5.53 19.10
C ALA A 29 2.35 -6.14 19.25
N LEU A 30 1.92 -6.45 20.49
CA LEU A 30 0.57 -6.95 20.77
C LEU A 30 -0.51 -5.94 20.33
N LEU A 31 -0.35 -4.67 20.71
CA LEU A 31 -1.30 -3.62 20.38
C LEU A 31 -1.37 -3.40 18.86
N LEU A 32 -0.23 -3.45 18.17
CA LEU A 32 -0.19 -3.37 16.69
C LEU A 32 -0.94 -4.54 16.02
N LEU A 33 -0.83 -5.76 16.58
CA LEU A 33 -1.55 -6.93 16.06
C LEU A 33 -3.05 -6.82 16.29
N GLU A 34 -3.48 -6.41 17.48
CA GLU A 34 -4.89 -6.18 17.80
C GLU A 34 -5.50 -5.10 16.90
N GLN A 35 -4.79 -3.99 16.69
CA GLN A 35 -5.18 -2.95 15.74
C GLN A 35 -5.33 -3.49 14.32
N ARG A 36 -4.45 -4.40 13.87
CA ARG A 36 -4.54 -4.98 12.52
C ARG A 36 -5.79 -5.85 12.35
N VAL A 37 -6.17 -6.59 13.38
CA VAL A 37 -7.41 -7.39 13.40
C VAL A 37 -8.65 -6.50 13.44
N LEU A 38 -8.63 -5.44 14.26
CA LEU A 38 -9.75 -4.49 14.36
C LEU A 38 -9.91 -3.65 13.09
N ASN A 39 -8.79 -3.30 12.44
CA ASN A 39 -8.75 -2.52 11.22
C ASN A 39 -8.71 -3.42 9.98
N GLU A 40 -9.44 -4.54 9.97
CA GLU A 40 -9.53 -5.45 8.82
C GLU A 40 -9.90 -4.70 7.53
N SER A 41 -10.64 -3.58 7.64
CA SER A 41 -10.95 -2.66 6.53
C SER A 41 -9.75 -1.86 5.99
N LEU A 42 -8.73 -1.58 6.80
CA LEU A 42 -7.46 -0.94 6.38
C LEU A 42 -6.41 -1.97 5.96
N ALA A 43 -6.52 -3.21 6.43
CA ALA A 43 -5.77 -4.37 5.95
C ALA A 43 -6.37 -4.95 4.65
N GLY A 44 -6.92 -4.08 3.80
CA GLY A 44 -7.61 -4.47 2.59
C GLY A 44 -6.69 -5.05 1.51
N HIS A 45 -7.34 -5.65 0.53
CA HIS A 45 -6.74 -6.30 -0.61
C HIS A 45 -7.53 -5.96 -1.88
N LEU A 46 -6.82 -5.81 -3.00
CA LEU A 46 -7.42 -5.79 -4.31
C LEU A 46 -7.58 -7.23 -4.81
N SER A 47 -8.81 -7.75 -4.82
CA SER A 47 -9.10 -9.07 -5.40
C SER A 47 -8.65 -9.10 -6.87
N THR A 48 -7.91 -10.14 -7.23
CA THR A 48 -7.44 -10.38 -8.61
C THR A 48 -8.53 -10.98 -9.50
N ARG A 49 -9.69 -11.34 -8.93
CA ARG A 49 -10.77 -12.09 -9.58
C ARG A 49 -10.30 -13.42 -10.16
N LEU A 50 -9.26 -14.01 -9.57
CA LEU A 50 -8.77 -15.34 -9.86
C LEU A 50 -8.81 -16.11 -8.55
N LYS A 51 -9.87 -16.89 -8.33
CA LYS A 51 -10.18 -17.51 -7.02
C LYS A 51 -8.96 -18.19 -6.38
N GLY A 52 -8.25 -19.04 -7.12
CA GLY A 52 -7.09 -19.75 -6.57
C GLY A 52 -5.91 -18.84 -6.25
N LEU A 53 -5.74 -17.72 -6.96
CA LEU A 53 -4.70 -16.74 -6.66
C LEU A 53 -5.09 -15.88 -5.45
N ASP A 54 -6.34 -15.45 -5.37
CA ASP A 54 -6.85 -14.70 -4.22
C ASP A 54 -6.76 -15.54 -2.94
N GLU A 55 -7.09 -16.84 -3.00
CA GLU A 55 -6.90 -17.78 -1.89
C GLU A 55 -5.41 -17.91 -1.49
N ALA A 56 -4.52 -18.05 -2.47
CA ALA A 56 -3.08 -18.13 -2.21
C ALA A 56 -2.48 -16.84 -1.61
N LEU A 57 -3.10 -15.69 -1.90
CA LEU A 57 -2.70 -14.37 -1.38
C LEU A 57 -3.53 -13.92 -0.17
N CYS A 58 -4.36 -14.81 0.41
CA CYS A 58 -5.24 -14.50 1.55
C CYS A 58 -6.21 -13.33 1.29
N GLY A 59 -6.76 -13.22 0.08
CA GLY A 59 -7.82 -12.27 -0.29
C GLY A 59 -7.55 -11.47 -1.58
N GLY A 60 -6.29 -11.36 -2.00
CA GLY A 60 -5.89 -10.61 -3.20
C GLY A 60 -4.57 -9.89 -3.01
N ILE A 61 -4.31 -8.84 -3.79
CA ILE A 61 -3.09 -8.03 -3.67
C ILE A 61 -3.19 -7.14 -2.42
N PRO A 62 -2.35 -7.32 -1.40
CA PRO A 62 -2.40 -6.55 -0.15
C PRO A 62 -2.02 -5.08 -0.34
N PHE A 63 -2.67 -4.18 0.40
CA PHE A 63 -2.33 -2.75 0.41
C PHE A 63 -1.05 -2.45 1.21
N GLY A 64 -0.41 -1.33 0.90
CA GLY A 64 0.74 -0.81 1.65
C GLY A 64 2.02 -1.63 1.51
N VAL A 65 2.06 -2.60 0.58
CA VAL A 65 3.23 -3.43 0.31
C VAL A 65 3.53 -3.51 -1.19
N LEU A 66 4.79 -3.75 -1.53
CA LEU A 66 5.22 -3.97 -2.90
C LEU A 66 5.03 -5.46 -3.26
N THR A 67 4.24 -5.74 -4.29
CA THR A 67 4.04 -7.10 -4.83
C THR A 67 4.74 -7.23 -6.18
N GLU A 68 5.67 -8.17 -6.31
CA GLU A 68 6.44 -8.39 -7.54
C GLU A 68 5.83 -9.54 -8.38
N LEU A 69 5.59 -9.28 -9.67
CA LEU A 69 5.13 -10.29 -10.62
C LEU A 69 6.25 -10.69 -11.59
N VAL A 70 6.79 -11.89 -11.41
CA VAL A 70 7.93 -12.42 -12.18
C VAL A 70 7.52 -13.57 -13.12
N GLY A 71 8.27 -13.75 -14.21
CA GLY A 71 8.07 -14.87 -15.14
C GLY A 71 8.57 -14.59 -16.56
N PRO A 72 8.59 -15.61 -17.44
CA PRO A 72 9.07 -15.48 -18.82
C PRO A 72 8.22 -14.51 -19.67
N ALA A 73 8.75 -14.08 -20.82
CA ALA A 73 7.99 -13.28 -21.78
C ALA A 73 6.75 -14.05 -22.26
N GLY A 74 5.64 -13.35 -22.50
CA GLY A 74 4.39 -13.95 -22.97
C GLY A 74 3.53 -14.66 -21.91
N ILE A 75 3.99 -14.83 -20.66
CA ILE A 75 3.20 -15.50 -19.60
C ILE A 75 1.99 -14.69 -19.08
N GLY A 76 1.79 -13.47 -19.60
CA GLY A 76 0.62 -12.64 -19.26
C GLY A 76 0.85 -11.54 -18.22
N LYS A 77 2.10 -11.26 -17.80
CA LYS A 77 2.40 -10.22 -16.79
C LYS A 77 1.75 -8.86 -17.08
N THR A 78 1.94 -8.34 -18.30
CA THR A 78 1.36 -7.06 -18.73
C THR A 78 -0.17 -7.09 -18.73
N GLN A 79 -0.77 -8.20 -19.18
CA GLN A 79 -2.23 -8.37 -19.17
C GLN A 79 -2.78 -8.40 -17.75
N PHE A 80 -2.06 -9.04 -16.83
CA PHE A 80 -2.41 -9.05 -15.42
C PHE A 80 -2.35 -7.64 -14.81
N CYS A 81 -1.30 -6.85 -15.09
CA CYS A 81 -1.23 -5.47 -14.64
C CYS A 81 -2.41 -4.63 -15.15
N LEU A 82 -2.75 -4.71 -16.44
CA LEU A 82 -3.89 -3.99 -17.02
C LEU A 82 -5.23 -4.42 -16.40
N LYS A 83 -5.39 -5.72 -16.10
CA LYS A 83 -6.57 -6.22 -15.38
C LYS A 83 -6.65 -5.62 -13.98
N LEU A 84 -5.56 -5.60 -13.23
CA LEU A 84 -5.53 -4.97 -11.91
C LEU A 84 -5.84 -3.47 -11.99
N SER A 85 -5.37 -2.77 -13.02
CA SER A 85 -5.70 -1.36 -13.25
C SER A 85 -7.21 -1.14 -13.42
N LEU A 86 -7.86 -2.00 -14.21
CA LEU A 86 -9.32 -1.95 -14.35
C LEU A 86 -10.01 -2.24 -13.01
N LEU A 87 -9.61 -3.31 -12.31
CA LEU A 87 -10.25 -3.70 -11.05
C LEU A 87 -10.11 -2.62 -9.97
N ALA A 88 -8.94 -1.98 -9.86
CA ALA A 88 -8.71 -0.91 -8.91
C ALA A 88 -9.56 0.34 -9.20
N SER A 89 -9.84 0.62 -10.47
CA SER A 89 -10.63 1.78 -10.91
C SER A 89 -12.14 1.53 -10.96
N LEU A 90 -12.59 0.29 -10.87
CA LEU A 90 -14.02 -0.01 -10.79
C LEU A 90 -14.64 0.54 -9.51
N PRO A 91 -15.94 0.86 -9.55
CA PRO A 91 -16.69 1.19 -8.36
C PRO A 91 -16.67 0.11 -7.29
N THR A 92 -16.72 0.52 -6.02
CA THR A 92 -16.78 -0.39 -4.86
C THR A 92 -18.00 -1.32 -4.90
N ASN A 93 -19.15 -0.87 -5.41
CA ASN A 93 -20.34 -1.72 -5.62
C ASN A 93 -20.16 -2.77 -6.74
N CYS A 94 -19.17 -2.61 -7.61
CA CYS A 94 -18.72 -3.60 -8.58
C CYS A 94 -17.53 -4.44 -8.04
N GLY A 95 -17.14 -4.21 -6.78
CA GLY A 95 -15.99 -4.81 -6.11
C GLY A 95 -14.64 -4.37 -6.68
N GLY A 96 -14.55 -3.11 -7.11
CA GLY A 96 -13.29 -2.39 -7.24
C GLY A 96 -13.01 -1.51 -6.02
N LEU A 97 -12.18 -0.48 -6.18
CA LEU A 97 -11.74 0.40 -5.08
C LEU A 97 -12.11 1.88 -5.28
N ASP A 98 -12.86 2.22 -6.34
CA ASP A 98 -13.08 3.62 -6.75
C ASP A 98 -11.75 4.42 -6.87
N GLY A 99 -10.67 3.71 -7.23
CA GLY A 99 -9.30 4.22 -7.22
C GLY A 99 -8.85 4.82 -8.53
N ARG A 100 -7.71 5.52 -8.50
CA ARG A 100 -6.97 5.93 -9.71
C ARG A 100 -5.73 5.06 -9.86
N VAL A 101 -5.33 4.84 -11.11
CA VAL A 101 -4.17 4.02 -11.47
C VAL A 101 -3.18 4.86 -12.25
N ILE A 102 -1.89 4.65 -11.98
CA ILE A 102 -0.75 5.32 -12.62
C ILE A 102 -0.03 4.30 -13.49
#